data_AF-A0A2W4MP03-F1
#
_entry.id   AF-A0A2W4MP03-F1
#
_cell.length_a   1.000
_cell.length_b   1.000
_cell.length_c   1.000
_cell.angle_alpha   90.00
_cell.angle_beta   90.00
_cell.angle_gamma   90.00
#
_symmetry.space_group_name_H-M   'P 1'
#
loop_
_entity.id
_entity.type
_entity.pdbx_description
1 polymer ?
#
loop_
_entity_poly.entity_id
_entity_poly.type
_entity_poly.pdbx_seq_one_letter_code
_entity_poly.pdbx_strand_id
1 'polypeptide(L)'
;MPRSFAALTGTLICTALGLLLFYAPQVEHQNWPYLVAMVPFAVILDLMELELPDRLRFSLVSAVHLVALILFGIPTAVWVAALSGAAGELLRDVPPVSVVYNTCQAVVAVATAGYAFQFLGGEVGPGFGQPLIALVAVGVYLVVNSLAVAAAYRTRFGRPYLQSLRTLLSGQPVMTYLLGQVIGLVGVYFALRQEWIYLAFVGGLILLTRQAFQSYLDLYRREELRNQELTAVLNAVGNAIVLRD
;
A
#
# COMPACT_ATOMS: atom_id res chain seq x y z
N MET A 1 1.41 -18.30 -17.56
CA MET A 1 0.78 -16.97 -17.33
C MET A 1 -0.40 -16.82 -18.31
N PRO A 2 -1.62 -16.47 -17.86
CA PRO A 2 -2.77 -16.27 -18.75
C PRO A 2 -2.53 -15.14 -19.76
N ARG A 3 -2.97 -15.29 -21.03
CA ARG A 3 -2.79 -14.27 -22.08
C ARG A 3 -3.39 -12.90 -21.70
N SER A 4 -4.55 -12.91 -21.04
CA SER A 4 -5.22 -11.71 -20.55
C SER A 4 -4.42 -10.99 -19.45
N PHE A 5 -3.74 -11.73 -18.58
CA PHE A 5 -2.87 -11.14 -17.57
C PHE A 5 -1.62 -10.53 -18.22
N ALA A 6 -1.02 -11.20 -19.21
CA ALA A 6 0.12 -10.67 -19.96
C ALA A 6 -0.22 -9.36 -20.69
N ALA A 7 -1.39 -9.28 -21.32
CA ALA A 7 -1.87 -8.06 -21.97
C ALA A 7 -2.05 -6.91 -20.96
N LEU A 8 -2.71 -7.17 -19.82
CA LEU A 8 -2.91 -6.19 -18.75
C LEU A 8 -1.57 -5.67 -18.21
N THR A 9 -0.64 -6.57 -17.88
CA THR A 9 0.70 -6.22 -17.42
C THR A 9 1.44 -5.41 -18.48
N GLY A 10 1.36 -5.81 -19.76
CA GLY A 10 1.98 -5.08 -20.87
C GLY A 10 1.46 -3.64 -20.98
N THR A 11 0.15 -3.42 -20.90
CA THR A 11 -0.44 -2.08 -20.93
C THR A 11 0.03 -1.23 -19.75
N LEU A 12 0.08 -1.79 -18.54
CA LEU A 12 0.58 -1.08 -17.36
C LEU A 12 2.06 -0.74 -17.49
N ILE A 13 2.89 -1.66 -18.00
CA ILE A 13 4.31 -1.41 -18.25
C ILE A 13 4.48 -0.28 -19.25
N CYS A 14 3.81 -0.33 -20.40
CA CYS A 14 3.91 0.73 -21.41
C CYS A 14 3.48 2.09 -20.85
N THR A 15 2.42 2.12 -20.05
CA THR A 15 1.91 3.36 -19.43
C THR A 15 2.90 3.88 -18.40
N ALA A 16 3.38 3.04 -17.49
CA ALA A 16 4.32 3.43 -16.44
C ALA A 16 5.68 3.87 -17.02
N LEU A 17 6.20 3.17 -18.03
CA LEU A 17 7.41 3.59 -18.75
C LEU A 17 7.21 4.91 -19.48
N GLY A 18 6.08 5.10 -20.14
CA GLY A 18 5.75 6.39 -20.77
C GLY A 18 5.72 7.54 -19.76
N LEU A 19 5.10 7.33 -18.60
CA LEU A 19 5.09 8.29 -17.49
C LEU A 19 6.50 8.56 -16.97
N LEU A 20 7.30 7.52 -16.72
CA LEU A 20 8.68 7.67 -16.24
C LEU A 20 9.55 8.43 -17.23
N LEU A 21 9.48 8.11 -18.52
CA LEU A 21 10.24 8.82 -19.55
C LEU A 21 9.79 10.27 -19.71
N PHE A 22 8.48 10.53 -19.61
CA PHE A 22 7.94 11.89 -19.66
C PHE A 22 8.38 12.73 -18.45
N TYR A 23 8.40 12.14 -17.25
CA TYR A 23 8.72 12.83 -16.00
C TYR A 23 10.21 12.82 -15.63
N ALA A 24 11.03 11.94 -16.21
CA ALA A 24 12.47 11.91 -16.02
C ALA A 24 13.16 13.28 -16.14
N PRO A 25 12.93 14.08 -17.21
CA PRO A 25 13.58 15.39 -17.35
C PRO A 25 12.95 16.48 -16.48
N GLN A 26 11.80 16.22 -15.84
CA GLN A 26 11.04 17.21 -15.07
C GLN A 26 11.37 17.19 -13.58
N VAL A 27 12.22 16.26 -13.11
CA VAL A 27 12.66 16.24 -11.72
C VAL A 27 13.65 17.38 -11.51
N GLU A 28 13.20 18.41 -10.80
CA GLU A 28 14.04 19.56 -10.47
C GLU A 28 15.29 19.12 -9.67
N HIS A 29 16.45 19.72 -9.96
CA HIS A 29 17.70 19.35 -9.31
C HIS A 29 17.65 19.43 -7.78
N GLN A 30 16.88 20.39 -7.25
CA GLN A 30 16.65 20.56 -5.81
C GLN A 30 15.91 19.40 -5.15
N ASN A 31 15.21 18.57 -5.92
CA ASN A 31 14.38 17.47 -5.40
C ASN A 31 15.15 16.14 -5.23
N TRP A 32 16.35 16.02 -5.78
CA TRP A 32 17.15 14.77 -5.70
C TRP A 32 17.48 14.32 -4.27
N PRO A 33 17.91 15.20 -3.34
CA PRO A 33 18.18 14.78 -1.96
C PRO A 33 16.93 14.18 -1.29
N TYR A 34 15.75 14.76 -1.55
CA TYR A 34 14.50 14.25 -1.00
C TYR A 34 14.13 12.90 -1.61
N LEU A 35 14.33 12.70 -2.91
CA LEU A 35 14.14 11.40 -3.56
C LEU A 35 15.05 10.33 -2.93
N VAL A 36 16.34 10.64 -2.76
CA VAL A 36 17.33 9.74 -2.15
C VAL A 36 16.98 9.40 -0.70
N ALA A 37 16.34 10.31 0.04
CA ALA A 37 15.88 10.05 1.41
C ALA A 37 14.53 9.31 1.46
N MET A 38 13.58 9.66 0.60
CA MET A 38 12.22 9.13 0.61
C MET A 38 12.16 7.69 0.09
N VAL A 39 12.99 7.31 -0.88
CA VAL A 39 13.02 5.93 -1.41
C VAL A 39 13.36 4.91 -0.32
N PRO A 40 14.50 4.98 0.41
CA PRO A 40 14.81 4.01 1.45
C PRO A 40 13.81 4.07 2.60
N PHE A 41 13.28 5.25 2.93
CA PHE A 41 12.22 5.37 3.94
C PHE A 41 10.93 4.66 3.51
N ALA A 42 10.50 4.86 2.27
CA ALA A 42 9.36 4.15 1.67
C ALA A 42 9.60 2.64 1.65
N VAL A 43 10.80 2.19 1.29
CA VAL A 43 11.17 0.76 1.32
C VAL A 43 11.10 0.21 2.74
N ILE A 44 11.61 0.92 3.75
CA ILE A 44 11.52 0.50 5.15
C ILE A 44 10.05 0.37 5.54
N LEU A 45 9.23 1.39 5.33
CA LEU A 45 7.80 1.35 5.65
C LEU A 45 7.07 0.22 4.92
N ASP A 46 7.49 -0.07 3.70
CA ASP A 46 6.97 -1.18 2.94
C ASP A 46 7.38 -2.51 3.57
N LEU A 47 8.63 -2.70 3.99
CA LEU A 47 9.08 -3.91 4.71
C LEU A 47 8.38 -4.10 6.06
N MET A 48 7.79 -3.04 6.61
CA MET A 48 7.08 -3.05 7.88
C MET A 48 5.59 -3.43 7.77
N GLU A 49 5.18 -4.11 6.69
CA GLU A 49 3.78 -4.49 6.47
C GLU A 49 3.10 -5.07 7.71
N LEU A 50 1.85 -4.68 7.89
CA LEU A 50 0.94 -5.24 8.87
C LEU A 50 0.08 -6.29 8.16
N GLU A 51 0.16 -7.55 8.62
CA GLU A 51 -0.84 -8.54 8.26
C GLU A 51 -2.10 -8.29 9.09
N LEU A 52 -3.18 -7.95 8.41
CA LEU A 52 -4.52 -7.86 8.99
C LEU A 52 -5.15 -9.26 9.05
N PRO A 53 -6.19 -9.45 9.89
CA PRO A 53 -7.10 -10.59 9.76
C PRO A 53 -7.52 -10.76 8.29
N ASP A 54 -7.63 -12.01 7.82
CA ASP A 54 -7.90 -12.39 6.42
C ASP A 54 -6.72 -12.33 5.43
N ARG A 55 -5.47 -12.29 5.92
CA ARG A 55 -4.24 -12.27 5.09
C ARG A 55 -4.13 -11.04 4.19
N LEU A 56 -4.87 -9.98 4.49
CA LEU A 56 -4.68 -8.69 3.86
C LEU A 56 -3.39 -8.07 4.40
N ARG A 57 -2.56 -7.55 3.51
CA ARG A 57 -1.31 -6.87 3.86
C ARG A 57 -1.52 -5.38 3.72
N PHE A 58 -1.12 -4.64 4.74
CA PHE A 58 -1.24 -3.19 4.78
C PHE A 58 0.15 -2.56 4.92
N SER A 59 0.46 -1.64 4.02
CA SER A 59 1.73 -0.92 3.95
C SER A 59 1.48 0.59 3.94
N LEU A 60 2.31 1.32 4.68
CA LEU A 60 2.29 2.79 4.73
C LEU A 60 3.03 3.44 3.55
N VAL A 61 3.59 2.65 2.63
CA VAL A 61 4.36 3.14 1.48
C VAL A 61 3.57 4.13 0.62
N SER A 62 2.28 3.87 0.43
CA SER A 62 1.40 4.73 -0.37
C SER A 62 1.23 6.13 0.22
N ALA A 63 1.37 6.27 1.55
CA ALA A 63 1.35 7.57 2.20
C ALA A 63 2.60 8.38 1.88
N VAL A 64 3.76 7.73 1.78
CA VAL A 64 5.01 8.37 1.31
C VAL A 64 4.86 8.84 -0.13
N HIS A 65 4.20 8.06 -0.99
CA HIS A 65 3.97 8.44 -2.39
C HIS A 65 3.10 9.69 -2.51
N LEU A 66 2.00 9.76 -1.76
CA LEU A 66 1.08 10.90 -1.78
C LEU A 66 1.69 12.15 -1.14
N VAL A 67 2.52 11.97 -0.12
CA VAL A 67 3.35 13.03 0.43
C VAL A 67 4.33 13.57 -0.59
N ALA A 68 5.06 12.67 -1.29
CA ALA A 68 6.01 13.08 -2.30
C ALA A 68 5.30 13.88 -3.40
N LEU A 69 4.07 13.49 -3.74
CA LEU A 69 3.21 14.18 -4.69
C LEU A 69 2.86 15.60 -4.23
N ILE A 70 2.37 15.75 -3.00
CA ILE A 70 1.92 17.05 -2.46
C ILE A 70 3.10 17.99 -2.29
N LEU A 71 4.26 17.50 -1.84
CA LEU A 71 5.41 18.33 -1.54
C LEU A 71 6.28 18.66 -2.74
N PHE A 72 6.50 17.69 -3.62
CA PHE A 72 7.51 17.77 -4.67
C PHE A 72 6.93 17.54 -6.08
N GLY A 73 5.61 17.37 -6.18
CA GLY A 73 4.89 17.23 -7.44
C GLY A 73 4.94 15.83 -8.02
N ILE A 74 4.25 15.67 -9.17
CA ILE A 74 4.10 14.41 -9.88
C ILE A 74 5.44 13.77 -10.26
N PRO A 75 6.44 14.50 -10.80
CA PRO A 75 7.69 13.88 -11.26
C PRO A 75 8.40 13.14 -10.14
N THR A 76 8.61 13.79 -9.01
CA THR A 76 9.29 13.22 -7.83
C THR A 76 8.51 12.03 -7.27
N ALA A 77 7.18 12.16 -7.14
CA ALA A 77 6.33 11.11 -6.59
C ALA A 77 6.33 9.83 -7.43
N VAL A 78 6.29 9.97 -8.76
CA VAL A 78 6.37 8.85 -9.70
C VAL A 78 7.69 8.10 -9.55
N TRP A 79 8.81 8.82 -9.41
CA TRP A 79 10.11 8.19 -9.18
C TRP A 79 10.22 7.51 -7.83
N VAL A 80 9.72 8.14 -6.76
CA VAL A 80 9.67 7.51 -5.43
C VAL A 80 8.86 6.21 -5.52
N ALA A 81 7.70 6.21 -6.17
CA ALA A 81 6.86 5.03 -6.33
C ALA A 81 7.54 3.92 -7.15
N ALA A 82 8.20 4.28 -8.25
CA ALA A 82 8.91 3.32 -9.08
C ALA A 82 10.07 2.66 -8.34
N LEU A 83 10.94 3.46 -7.71
CA LEU A 83 12.15 2.96 -7.05
C LEU A 83 11.81 2.23 -5.75
N SER A 84 10.91 2.77 -4.92
CA SER A 84 10.53 2.13 -3.68
C SER A 84 9.73 0.86 -3.91
N GLY A 85 8.83 0.85 -4.91
CA GLY A 85 8.04 -0.32 -5.28
C GLY A 85 8.94 -1.45 -5.78
N ALA A 86 9.85 -1.17 -6.70
CA ALA A 86 10.78 -2.18 -7.21
C ALA A 86 11.70 -2.72 -6.09
N ALA A 87 12.32 -1.83 -5.31
CA ALA A 87 13.25 -2.23 -4.25
C ALA A 87 12.54 -3.00 -3.12
N GLY A 88 11.39 -2.51 -2.65
CA GLY A 88 10.62 -3.14 -1.57
C GLY A 88 10.16 -4.55 -1.93
N GLU A 89 9.62 -4.74 -3.14
CA GLU A 89 9.14 -6.02 -3.64
C GLU A 89 10.29 -7.01 -3.89
N LEU A 90 11.43 -6.53 -4.41
CA LEU A 90 12.64 -7.36 -4.57
C LEU A 90 13.18 -7.85 -3.22
N LEU A 91 13.20 -6.99 -2.20
CA LEU A 91 13.64 -7.36 -0.85
C LEU A 91 12.68 -8.31 -0.13
N ARG A 92 11.44 -8.44 -0.60
CA ARG A 92 10.44 -9.41 -0.09
C ARG A 92 10.42 -10.73 -0.88
N ASP A 93 11.37 -10.94 -1.78
CA ASP A 93 11.43 -12.13 -2.66
C ASP A 93 10.14 -12.37 -3.47
N VAL A 94 9.47 -11.28 -3.86
CA VAL A 94 8.25 -11.38 -4.65
C VAL A 94 8.59 -11.82 -6.09
N PRO A 95 7.77 -12.68 -6.74
CA PRO A 95 8.06 -13.12 -8.10
C PRO A 95 8.25 -11.93 -9.06
N PRO A 96 9.26 -11.93 -9.95
CA PRO A 96 9.62 -10.77 -10.76
C PRO A 96 8.47 -10.17 -11.58
N VAL A 97 7.57 -11.00 -12.10
CA VAL A 97 6.39 -10.53 -12.85
C VAL A 97 5.43 -9.74 -11.96
N SER A 98 5.30 -10.12 -10.68
CA SER A 98 4.49 -9.38 -9.71
C SER A 98 5.20 -8.09 -9.27
N VAL A 99 6.53 -8.11 -9.09
CA VAL A 99 7.34 -6.91 -8.82
C VAL A 99 7.07 -5.84 -9.88
N VAL A 100 7.20 -6.21 -11.17
CA VAL A 100 6.97 -5.30 -12.29
C VAL A 100 5.53 -4.80 -12.31
N TYR A 101 4.55 -5.70 -12.16
CA TYR A 101 3.14 -5.33 -12.15
C TYR A 101 2.80 -4.34 -11.03
N ASN A 102 3.18 -4.65 -9.78
CA ASN A 102 2.87 -3.84 -8.60
C ASN A 102 3.55 -2.48 -8.68
N THR A 103 4.81 -2.44 -9.16
CA THR A 103 5.54 -1.18 -9.36
C THR A 103 4.88 -0.31 -10.42
N CYS A 104 4.53 -0.86 -11.59
CA CYS A 104 3.85 -0.10 -12.65
C CYS A 104 2.47 0.38 -12.22
N GLN A 105 1.73 -0.45 -11.48
CA GLN A 105 0.46 -0.08 -10.88
C GLN A 105 0.62 1.12 -9.94
N ALA A 106 1.60 1.09 -9.04
CA ALA A 106 1.85 2.19 -8.10
C ALA A 106 2.18 3.49 -8.85
N VAL A 107 3.05 3.43 -9.86
CA VAL A 107 3.38 4.59 -10.72
C VAL A 107 2.13 5.19 -11.37
N VAL A 108 1.28 4.36 -11.97
CA VAL A 108 0.05 4.83 -12.63
C VAL A 108 -0.94 5.42 -11.61
N ALA A 109 -1.08 4.79 -10.44
CA ALA A 109 -1.96 5.30 -9.37
C ALA A 109 -1.49 6.67 -8.85
N VAL A 110 -0.18 6.83 -8.58
CA VAL A 110 0.42 8.10 -8.16
C VAL A 110 0.25 9.19 -9.21
N ALA A 111 0.58 8.88 -10.47
CA ALA A 111 0.45 9.86 -11.54
C ALA A 111 -1.01 10.32 -11.71
N THR A 112 -1.97 9.39 -11.67
CA THR A 112 -3.39 9.71 -11.82
C THR A 112 -3.92 10.54 -10.64
N ALA A 113 -3.51 10.19 -9.41
CA ALA A 113 -3.82 10.98 -8.23
C ALA A 113 -3.21 12.40 -8.32
N GLY A 114 -2.00 12.51 -8.85
CA GLY A 114 -1.32 13.78 -9.08
C GLY A 114 -2.00 14.68 -10.10
N TYR A 115 -2.45 14.11 -11.22
CA TYR A 115 -3.25 14.86 -12.18
C TYR A 115 -4.57 15.33 -11.59
N ALA A 116 -5.25 14.49 -10.80
CA ALA A 116 -6.48 14.90 -10.12
C ALA A 116 -6.23 16.02 -9.10
N PHE A 117 -5.13 15.94 -8.34
CA PHE A 117 -4.72 16.98 -7.40
C PHE A 117 -4.53 18.32 -8.13
N GLN A 118 -3.69 18.36 -9.16
CA GLN A 118 -3.41 19.59 -9.92
C GLN A 118 -4.65 20.12 -10.67
N PHE A 119 -5.45 19.23 -11.26
CA PHE A 119 -6.68 19.61 -11.99
C PHE A 119 -7.68 20.35 -11.09
N LEU A 120 -7.72 20.02 -9.80
CA LEU A 120 -8.59 20.66 -8.82
C LEU A 120 -7.99 21.94 -8.20
N GLY A 121 -6.84 22.41 -8.69
CA GLY A 121 -6.14 23.58 -8.15
C GLY A 121 -5.11 23.25 -7.05
N GLY A 122 -4.73 21.97 -6.94
CA GLY A 122 -3.67 21.48 -6.08
C GLY A 122 -2.35 22.22 -6.27
N GLU A 123 -1.89 22.93 -5.24
CA GLU A 123 -0.56 23.56 -5.25
C GLU A 123 0.49 22.63 -4.61
N VAL A 124 1.64 22.49 -5.29
CA VAL A 124 2.77 21.72 -4.79
C VAL A 124 3.55 22.54 -3.77
N GLY A 125 3.82 21.97 -2.61
CA GLY A 125 4.70 22.58 -1.60
C GLY A 125 4.29 22.29 -0.16
N PRO A 126 4.98 22.90 0.82
CA PRO A 126 4.78 22.64 2.24
C PRO A 126 3.49 23.26 2.83
N GLY A 127 2.72 23.98 2.01
CA GLY A 127 1.47 24.62 2.43
C GLY A 127 0.34 23.60 2.57
N PHE A 128 -0.07 23.28 3.79
CA PHE A 128 -1.26 22.45 4.08
C PHE A 128 -2.59 23.16 3.81
N GLY A 129 -2.62 24.16 2.93
CA GLY A 129 -3.81 25.00 2.68
C GLY A 129 -4.95 24.28 1.96
N GLN A 130 -4.75 23.04 1.50
CA GLN A 130 -5.66 22.36 0.58
C GLN A 130 -6.01 20.92 1.01
N PRO A 131 -6.45 20.68 2.27
CA PRO A 131 -6.69 19.34 2.79
C PRO A 131 -7.78 18.59 2.02
N LEU A 132 -8.82 19.28 1.55
CA LEU A 132 -9.88 18.66 0.76
C LEU A 132 -9.38 18.13 -0.59
N ILE A 133 -8.52 18.89 -1.29
CA ILE A 133 -7.96 18.49 -2.58
C ILE A 133 -7.00 17.30 -2.38
N ALA A 134 -6.19 17.33 -1.31
CA ALA A 134 -5.33 16.20 -0.94
C ALA A 134 -6.15 14.93 -0.65
N LEU A 135 -7.29 15.04 0.04
CA LEU A 135 -8.20 13.92 0.28
C LEU A 135 -8.81 13.36 -1.01
N VAL A 136 -9.11 14.20 -2.00
CA VAL A 136 -9.55 13.73 -3.31
C VAL A 136 -8.44 12.96 -4.02
N ALA A 137 -7.20 13.44 -3.98
CA ALA A 137 -6.05 12.73 -4.55
C ALA A 137 -5.84 11.35 -3.91
N VAL A 138 -5.98 11.26 -2.58
CA VAL A 138 -5.98 10.00 -1.83
C VAL A 138 -7.07 9.05 -2.34
N GLY A 139 -8.29 9.55 -2.52
CA GLY A 139 -9.41 8.78 -3.05
C GLY A 139 -9.16 8.26 -4.47
N VAL A 140 -8.61 9.12 -5.34
CA VAL A 140 -8.25 8.74 -6.71
C VAL A 140 -7.17 7.66 -6.73
N TYR A 141 -6.11 7.83 -5.93
CA TYR A 141 -5.08 6.78 -5.78
C TYR A 141 -5.73 5.46 -5.38
N LEU A 142 -6.54 5.46 -4.32
CA LEU A 142 -7.18 4.26 -3.77
C LEU A 142 -8.02 3.56 -4.82
N VAL A 143 -8.84 4.31 -5.58
CA VAL A 143 -9.68 3.77 -6.64
C VAL A 143 -8.82 3.16 -7.75
N VAL A 144 -7.87 3.90 -8.31
CA VAL A 144 -7.02 3.41 -9.41
C VAL A 144 -6.23 2.16 -9.00
N ASN A 145 -5.64 2.19 -7.81
CA ASN A 145 -4.93 1.07 -7.23
C ASN A 145 -5.85 -0.16 -7.07
N SER A 146 -7.05 0.03 -6.50
CA SER A 146 -8.00 -1.06 -6.29
C SER A 146 -8.52 -1.66 -7.59
N LEU A 147 -8.77 -0.82 -8.62
CA LEU A 147 -9.18 -1.27 -9.94
C LEU A 147 -8.11 -2.16 -10.60
N ALA A 148 -6.83 -1.77 -10.48
CA ALA A 148 -5.70 -2.54 -10.98
C ALA A 148 -5.52 -3.86 -10.22
N VAL A 149 -5.62 -3.85 -8.89
CA VAL A 149 -5.56 -5.09 -8.09
C VAL A 149 -6.71 -6.03 -8.45
N ALA A 150 -7.94 -5.52 -8.56
CA ALA A 150 -9.10 -6.32 -8.97
C ALA A 150 -8.94 -6.92 -10.38
N ALA A 151 -8.34 -6.16 -11.31
CA ALA A 151 -8.05 -6.65 -12.66
C ALA A 151 -7.01 -7.79 -12.65
N ALA A 152 -5.97 -7.69 -11.81
CA ALA A 152 -5.02 -8.77 -11.58
C ALA A 152 -5.69 -10.01 -10.99
N TYR A 153 -6.56 -9.86 -9.98
CA TYR A 153 -7.26 -10.99 -9.39
C TYR A 153 -8.15 -11.73 -10.40
N ARG A 154 -8.88 -10.99 -11.22
CA ARG A 154 -9.71 -11.57 -12.29
C ARG A 154 -8.87 -12.37 -13.27
N THR A 155 -7.78 -11.78 -13.76
CA THR A 155 -6.97 -12.37 -14.83
C THR A 155 -6.07 -13.51 -14.36
N ARG A 156 -5.60 -13.51 -13.09
CA ARG A 156 -4.77 -14.57 -12.52
C ARG A 156 -5.56 -15.72 -11.91
N PHE A 157 -6.64 -15.40 -11.18
CA PHE A 157 -7.36 -16.38 -10.36
C PHE A 157 -8.81 -16.62 -10.81
N GLY A 158 -9.26 -15.98 -11.89
CA GLY A 158 -10.61 -16.14 -12.42
C GLY A 158 -11.72 -15.58 -11.51
N ARG A 159 -11.38 -14.79 -10.48
CA ARG A 159 -12.37 -14.22 -9.56
C ARG A 159 -13.22 -13.14 -10.25
N PRO A 160 -14.52 -13.01 -9.91
CA PRO A 160 -15.37 -11.96 -10.47
C PRO A 160 -14.83 -10.57 -10.11
N TYR A 161 -14.66 -9.72 -11.13
CA TYR A 161 -14.08 -8.38 -10.98
C TYR A 161 -14.79 -7.53 -9.93
N LEU A 162 -16.12 -7.47 -10.01
CA LEU A 162 -16.93 -6.65 -9.11
C LEU A 162 -16.89 -7.16 -7.67
N GLN A 163 -16.76 -8.47 -7.48
CA GLN A 163 -16.60 -9.06 -6.15
C GLN A 163 -15.26 -8.67 -5.55
N SER A 164 -14.16 -8.82 -6.30
CA SER A 164 -12.83 -8.37 -5.86
C SER A 164 -12.79 -6.88 -5.56
N LEU A 165 -13.39 -6.05 -6.42
CA LEU A 165 -13.46 -4.61 -6.22
C LEU A 165 -14.28 -4.23 -4.98
N ARG A 166 -15.45 -4.87 -4.77
CA ARG A 166 -16.29 -4.64 -3.59
C ARG A 166 -15.58 -5.04 -2.30
N THR A 167 -14.79 -6.11 -2.31
CA THR A 167 -13.98 -6.50 -1.16
C THR A 167 -12.88 -5.47 -0.87
N LEU A 168 -12.15 -5.00 -1.89
CA LEU A 168 -11.10 -3.99 -1.72
C LEU A 168 -11.66 -2.62 -1.29
N LEU A 169 -12.85 -2.27 -1.77
CA LEU A 169 -13.56 -1.04 -1.41
C LEU A 169 -14.55 -1.22 -0.25
N SER A 170 -14.47 -2.34 0.47
CA SER A 170 -15.29 -2.54 1.67
C SER A 170 -14.78 -1.66 2.82
N GLY A 171 -15.66 -1.34 3.77
CA GLY A 171 -15.41 -0.29 4.77
C GLY A 171 -14.11 -0.45 5.56
N GLN A 172 -13.73 -1.68 5.94
CA GLN A 172 -12.52 -1.91 6.74
C GLN A 172 -11.22 -1.63 5.97
N PRO A 173 -10.93 -2.27 4.80
CA PRO A 173 -9.75 -1.94 4.01
C PRO A 173 -9.63 -0.46 3.65
N VAL A 174 -10.74 0.17 3.26
CA VAL A 174 -10.76 1.61 2.93
C VAL A 174 -10.42 2.44 4.16
N MET A 175 -11.00 2.13 5.32
CA MET A 175 -10.71 2.86 6.55
C MET A 175 -9.24 2.74 6.95
N THR A 176 -8.68 1.53 6.93
CA THR A 176 -7.25 1.30 7.23
C THR A 176 -6.37 2.08 6.26
N TYR A 177 -6.73 2.07 4.98
CA TYR A 177 -6.04 2.85 3.96
C TYR A 177 -6.07 4.35 4.27
N LEU A 178 -7.25 4.93 4.47
CA LEU A 178 -7.42 6.35 4.79
C LEU A 178 -6.67 6.75 6.06
N LEU A 179 -6.71 5.92 7.11
CA LEU A 179 -5.96 6.16 8.34
C LEU A 179 -4.45 6.19 8.09
N GLY A 180 -3.92 5.26 7.29
CA GLY A 180 -2.51 5.29 6.89
C GLY A 180 -2.11 6.58 6.17
N GLN A 181 -2.99 7.07 5.31
CA GLN A 181 -2.78 8.33 4.60
C GLN A 181 -2.76 9.53 5.54
N VAL A 182 -3.71 9.59 6.47
CA VAL A 182 -3.73 10.64 7.50
C VAL A 182 -2.46 10.59 8.35
N ILE A 183 -2.02 9.40 8.77
CA ILE A 183 -0.77 9.23 9.54
C ILE A 183 0.44 9.73 8.74
N GLY A 184 0.53 9.39 7.45
CA GLY A 184 1.63 9.86 6.61
C GLY A 184 1.62 11.38 6.40
N LEU A 185 0.45 11.98 6.19
CA LEU A 185 0.28 13.43 6.08
C LEU A 185 0.69 14.14 7.38
N VAL A 186 0.29 13.60 8.53
CA VAL A 186 0.69 14.11 9.86
C VAL A 186 2.20 13.98 10.07
N GLY A 187 2.79 12.82 9.71
CA GLY A 187 4.23 12.62 9.79
C GLY A 187 5.00 13.67 8.97
N VAL A 188 4.45 14.04 7.82
CA VAL A 188 5.06 15.05 6.95
C VAL A 188 4.87 16.46 7.43
N TYR A 189 3.73 16.77 8.01
CA TYR A 189 3.51 18.04 8.70
C TYR A 189 4.62 18.28 9.73
N PHE A 190 4.94 17.27 10.55
CA PHE A 190 6.03 17.36 11.53
C PHE A 190 7.42 17.43 10.89
N ALA A 191 7.67 16.65 9.83
CA ALA A 191 8.94 16.70 9.11
C ALA A 191 9.25 18.11 8.57
N LEU A 192 8.24 18.75 7.96
CA LEU A 192 8.38 20.10 7.40
C LEU A 192 8.62 21.18 8.46
N ARG A 193 8.05 21.00 9.65
CA ARG A 193 8.26 21.89 10.82
C ARG A 193 9.60 21.65 11.52
N GLN A 194 10.43 20.72 11.02
CA GLN A 194 11.65 20.25 11.69
C GLN A 194 11.39 19.73 13.12
N GLU A 195 10.17 19.23 13.32
CA GLU A 195 9.61 18.79 14.58
C GLU A 195 9.95 17.29 14.81
N TRP A 196 11.24 16.97 14.73
CA TRP A 196 11.77 15.60 14.72
C TRP A 196 11.35 14.77 15.92
N ILE A 197 11.16 15.39 17.09
CA ILE A 197 10.69 14.71 18.30
C ILE A 197 9.28 14.14 18.13
N TYR A 198 8.38 14.88 17.46
CA TYR A 198 7.03 14.43 17.19
C TYR A 198 7.02 13.33 16.12
N LEU A 199 7.90 13.44 15.12
CA LEU A 199 8.06 12.38 14.12
C LEU A 199 8.59 11.09 14.75
N ALA A 200 9.58 11.18 15.64
CA ALA A 200 10.08 10.04 16.40
C ALA A 200 9.00 9.45 17.32
N PHE A 201 8.18 10.29 17.94
CA PHE A 201 7.04 9.86 18.76
C PHE A 201 5.97 9.13 17.95
N VAL A 202 5.53 9.70 16.81
CA VAL A 202 4.55 9.07 15.90
C VAL A 202 5.11 7.77 15.34
N GLY A 203 6.36 7.76 14.88
CA GLY A 203 7.05 6.56 14.42
C GLY A 203 7.09 5.49 15.50
N GLY A 204 7.55 5.84 16.71
CA GLY A 204 7.56 4.95 17.87
C GLY A 204 6.17 4.39 18.21
N LEU A 205 5.13 5.22 18.14
CA LEU A 205 3.75 4.79 18.38
C LEU A 205 3.27 3.79 17.31
N ILE A 206 3.62 3.99 16.04
CA ILE A 206 3.32 3.04 14.97
C ILE A 206 4.04 1.71 15.22
N LEU A 207 5.31 1.75 15.61
CA LEU A 207 6.10 0.55 15.94
C LEU A 207 5.50 -0.22 17.12
N LEU A 208 5.15 0.47 18.19
CA LEU A 208 4.53 -0.12 19.37
C LEU A 208 3.16 -0.69 19.05
N THR A 209 2.33 0.03 18.27
CA THR A 209 1.02 -0.44 17.83
C THR A 209 1.15 -1.68 16.96
N ARG A 210 2.11 -1.70 16.03
CA ARG A 210 2.43 -2.86 15.21
C ARG A 210 2.82 -4.06 16.07
N GLN A 211 3.72 -3.87 17.02
CA GLN A 211 4.17 -4.94 17.91
C GLN A 211 3.04 -5.48 18.79
N ALA A 212 2.20 -4.59 19.32
CA ALA A 212 1.03 -4.96 20.11
C ALA A 212 0.01 -5.75 19.27
N PHE A 213 -0.25 -5.31 18.04
CA PHE A 213 -1.18 -5.98 17.13
C PHE A 213 -0.68 -7.35 16.70
N GLN A 214 0.61 -7.48 16.37
CA GLN A 214 1.24 -8.77 16.07
C GLN A 214 1.15 -9.73 17.27
N SER A 215 1.45 -9.24 18.46
CA SER A 215 1.33 -10.04 19.69
C SER A 215 -0.11 -10.49 19.93
N TYR A 216 -1.10 -9.63 19.67
CA TYR A 216 -2.52 -9.98 19.77
C TYR A 216 -2.94 -11.03 18.74
N LEU A 217 -2.52 -10.90 17.48
CA LEU A 217 -2.80 -11.88 16.43
C LEU A 217 -2.16 -13.24 16.72
N ASP A 218 -0.95 -13.25 17.28
CA ASP A 218 -0.29 -14.49 17.67
C ASP A 218 -1.02 -15.21 18.80
N LEU A 219 -1.53 -14.46 19.78
CA LEU A 219 -2.39 -15.02 20.84
C LEU A 219 -3.68 -15.60 20.25
N TYR A 220 -4.36 -14.86 19.38
CA TYR A 220 -5.58 -15.31 18.72
C TYR A 220 -5.35 -16.59 17.90
N ARG A 221 -4.26 -16.64 17.11
CA ARG A 221 -3.89 -17.84 16.34
C ARG A 221 -3.64 -19.06 17.23
N ARG A 222 -3.00 -18.87 18.40
CA ARG A 222 -2.75 -19.96 19.36
C ARG A 222 -4.05 -20.49 19.96
N GLU A 223 -5.00 -19.62 20.28
CA GLU A 223 -6.30 -20.05 20.81
C GLU A 223 -7.12 -20.80 19.77
N GLU A 224 -7.12 -20.34 18.52
CA GLU A 224 -7.79 -21.02 17.41
C GLU A 224 -7.23 -22.44 17.19
N LEU A 225 -5.90 -22.58 17.16
CA LEU A 225 -5.24 -23.89 17.05
C LEU A 225 -5.60 -24.80 18.23
N ARG A 226 -5.57 -24.28 19.46
CA ARG A 226 -5.94 -25.04 20.65
C ARG A 226 -7.40 -25.50 20.62
N ASN A 227 -8.32 -24.66 20.15
CA ASN A 227 -9.73 -25.01 20.01
C ASN A 227 -9.96 -26.07 18.93
N GLN A 228 -9.21 -26.02 17.82
CA GLN A 228 -9.24 -27.04 16.78
C GLN A 228 -8.73 -28.40 17.32
N GLU A 229 -7.63 -28.41 18.08
CA GLU A 229 -7.11 -29.62 18.74
C GLU A 229 -8.12 -30.20 19.73
N LEU A 230 -8.71 -29.38 20.60
CA LEU A 230 -9.76 -29.79 21.54
C LEU A 230 -10.96 -30.41 20.82
N THR A 231 -11.41 -29.79 19.74
CA THR A 231 -12.54 -30.29 18.94
C THR A 231 -12.19 -31.62 18.26
N ALA A 232 -10.97 -31.76 17.74
CA ALA A 232 -10.50 -33.01 17.15
C ALA A 232 -10.44 -34.14 18.19
N VAL A 233 -9.97 -33.86 19.40
CA VAL A 233 -9.92 -34.82 20.51
C VAL A 233 -11.33 -35.22 20.95
N LEU A 234 -12.25 -34.26 21.12
CA LEU A 234 -13.64 -34.54 21.49
C LEU A 234 -14.35 -35.40 20.44
N ASN A 235 -14.15 -35.12 19.16
CA ASN A 235 -14.69 -35.94 18.07
C ASN A 235 -14.10 -37.35 18.06
N ALA A 236 -12.79 -37.50 18.31
CA ALA A 236 -12.15 -38.81 18.39
C ALA A 236 -12.68 -39.64 19.57
N VAL A 237 -12.88 -39.03 20.74
CA VAL A 237 -13.46 -39.69 21.92
C VAL A 237 -14.93 -40.06 21.68
N GLY A 238 -15.72 -39.16 21.11
CA GLY A 238 -17.12 -39.44 20.75
C GLY A 238 -17.26 -40.65 19.81
N ASN A 239 -16.43 -40.71 18.76
CA ASN A 239 -16.42 -41.85 17.84
C ASN A 239 -16.00 -43.17 18.51
N ALA A 240 -15.08 -43.13 19.49
CA ALA A 240 -14.63 -44.32 20.21
C ALA A 240 -15.72 -44.89 21.13
N ILE A 241 -16.60 -44.05 21.68
CA ILE A 241 -17.74 -44.49 22.51
C ILE A 241 -18.80 -45.16 21.63
N VAL A 242 -19.14 -44.56 20.48
CA VAL A 242 -20.15 -45.10 19.56
C VAL A 242 -19.79 -46.49 19.01
N LEU A 243 -18.49 -46.81 18.88
CA LEU A 243 -18.03 -48.12 18.38
C LEU A 243 -18.04 -49.25 19.43
N ARG A 244 -18.31 -48.92 20.71
CA ARG A 244 -18.36 -49.92 21.80
C ARG A 244 -19.78 -50.42 22.12
N ASP A 245 -20.80 -49.72 21.62
CA ASP A 245 -22.21 -50.10 21.74
C ASP A 245 -22.70 -50.85 20.49
#